data_AF-A0A7W7G1D2-F1
#
_entry.id   AF-A0A7W7G1D2-F1
#
_cell.length_a   1.000
_cell.length_b   1.000
_cell.length_c   1.000
_cell.angle_alpha   90.00
_cell.angle_beta   90.00
_cell.angle_gamma   90.00
#
_symmetry.space_group_name_H-M   'P 1'
#
loop_
_entity.id
_entity.type
_entity.pdbx_description
1 polymer ?
#
loop_
_entity_poly.entity_id
_entity_poly.type
_entity_poly.pdbx_seq_one_letter_code
_entity_poly.pdbx_strand_id
1 'polypeptide(L)'
;MREPRAGLEIWQACRSGADDTVRDRLGEFRAFFRDHGSRLTGLKDPLCAASVGASLSAPFISVTDLMGLPREIVLDAVARMGTAEARAALLALAAASDGQLETLALRAAATMDGGGEPPWAEVAREPLRLLTTDRLRDRDDDRMEALIVAFRQGRYDAVFVMRFHPASLLTARILFLPETTRSAALADFTSGRGAADSYHFTRKLKITETRESMVGLVGGLLRENELNLRMGRGYPPDLDQLSRLADVEIVPAVLVLLRKFVLSAYGIGAWDDVDHGPLVWP
;
A
#
# COMPACT_ATOMS: atom_id res chain seq x y z
N MET A 1 10.95 -18.64 31.45
CA MET A 1 11.35 -18.51 30.03
C MET A 1 11.90 -17.11 29.85
N ARG A 2 13.17 -16.97 29.45
CA ARG A 2 13.82 -15.67 29.19
C ARG A 2 13.66 -15.37 27.69
N GLU A 3 13.25 -14.15 27.36
CA GLU A 3 13.20 -13.64 25.97
C GLU A 3 14.55 -13.78 25.24
N PRO A 4 14.54 -13.88 23.89
CA PRO A 4 15.74 -14.17 23.13
C PRO A 4 16.71 -12.97 23.10
N ARG A 5 17.92 -13.19 23.60
CA ARG A 5 19.04 -12.22 23.69
C ARG A 5 19.42 -11.53 22.37
N ALA A 6 19.08 -12.11 21.22
CA ALA A 6 19.44 -11.59 19.90
C ALA A 6 18.86 -10.20 19.60
N GLY A 7 17.62 -9.91 20.04
CA GLY A 7 17.01 -8.58 19.82
C GLY A 7 17.68 -7.46 20.62
N LEU A 8 18.24 -7.79 21.79
CA LEU A 8 18.95 -6.86 22.68
C LEU A 8 20.35 -6.50 22.16
N GLU A 9 21.06 -7.46 21.56
CA GLU A 9 22.39 -7.26 20.96
C GLU A 9 22.31 -6.40 19.70
N ILE A 10 21.31 -6.62 18.85
CA ILE A 10 21.01 -5.74 17.70
C ILE A 10 20.65 -4.33 18.17
N TRP A 11 19.81 -4.21 19.22
CA TRP A 11 19.48 -2.93 19.84
C TRP A 11 20.71 -2.17 20.36
N GLN A 12 21.66 -2.89 20.97
CA GLN A 12 22.91 -2.30 21.47
C GLN A 12 23.85 -1.94 20.32
N ALA A 13 23.98 -2.76 19.27
CA ALA A 13 24.78 -2.49 18.09
C ALA A 13 24.26 -1.27 17.29
N CYS A 14 22.93 -1.15 17.13
CA CYS A 14 22.30 0.01 16.50
C CYS A 14 22.47 1.29 17.34
N ARG A 15 22.51 1.21 18.67
CA ARG A 15 22.76 2.37 19.55
C ARG A 15 24.24 2.74 19.66
N SER A 16 25.13 1.75 19.67
CA SER A 16 26.58 1.96 19.76
C SER A 16 27.20 2.35 18.42
N GLY A 17 26.49 2.08 17.32
CA GLY A 17 27.01 2.25 15.98
C GLY A 17 28.18 1.31 15.69
N ALA A 18 28.32 0.17 16.39
CA ALA A 18 29.50 -0.68 16.28
C ALA A 18 29.57 -1.53 14.99
N ASP A 19 28.46 -1.67 14.26
CA ASP A 19 28.40 -2.41 13.00
C ASP A 19 28.23 -1.43 11.83
N ASP A 20 29.29 -1.27 11.03
CA ASP A 20 29.33 -0.36 9.88
C ASP A 20 28.26 -0.73 8.83
N THR A 21 27.95 -2.02 8.66
CA THR A 21 26.93 -2.49 7.70
C THR A 21 25.53 -2.04 8.09
N VAL A 22 25.20 -2.13 9.39
CA VAL A 22 23.91 -1.69 9.93
C VAL A 22 23.80 -0.16 9.86
N ARG A 23 24.91 0.56 10.12
CA ARG A 23 24.94 2.02 10.04
C ARG A 23 24.69 2.52 8.62
N ASP A 24 25.36 1.94 7.62
CA ASP A 24 25.25 2.36 6.23
C ASP A 24 23.84 2.13 5.68
N ARG A 25 23.23 0.96 5.97
CA ARG A 25 21.85 0.64 5.56
C ARG A 25 20.80 1.53 6.22
N LEU A 26 20.95 1.85 7.50
CA LEU A 26 20.09 2.84 8.16
C LEU A 26 20.27 4.23 7.53
N GLY A 27 21.47 4.57 7.04
CA GLY A 27 21.75 5.77 6.27
C GLY A 27 20.96 5.84 4.96
N GLU A 28 20.99 4.77 4.17
CA GLU A 28 20.19 4.64 2.93
C GLU A 28 18.69 4.79 3.19
N PHE A 29 18.18 4.14 4.24
CA PHE A 29 16.76 4.19 4.60
C PHE A 29 16.31 5.60 5.01
N ARG A 30 17.13 6.30 5.79
CA ARG A 30 16.89 7.71 6.14
C ARG A 30 16.89 8.61 4.91
N ALA A 31 17.77 8.37 3.94
CA ALA A 31 17.79 9.12 2.69
C ALA A 31 16.52 8.85 1.87
N PHE A 32 16.09 7.59 1.78
CA PHE A 32 14.87 7.18 1.09
C PHE A 32 13.60 7.81 1.71
N PHE A 33 13.46 7.78 3.04
CA PHE A 33 12.35 8.43 3.76
C PHE A 33 12.38 9.94 3.62
N ARG A 34 13.56 10.55 3.53
CA ARG A 34 13.69 11.99 3.30
C ARG A 34 13.23 12.38 1.89
N ASP A 35 13.66 11.64 0.87
CA ASP A 35 13.30 11.91 -0.54
C ASP A 35 11.78 11.84 -0.73
N HIS A 36 11.16 10.75 -0.27
CA HIS A 36 9.71 10.58 -0.35
C HIS A 36 8.96 11.54 0.57
N GLY A 37 9.50 11.79 1.77
CA GLY A 37 8.98 12.77 2.72
C GLY A 37 8.90 14.18 2.14
N SER A 38 9.89 14.59 1.34
CA SER A 38 9.88 15.89 0.67
C SER A 38 8.73 16.06 -0.33
N ARG A 39 8.32 14.97 -0.98
CA ARG A 39 7.15 14.96 -1.87
C ARG A 39 5.85 15.01 -1.06
N LEU A 40 5.84 14.38 0.12
CA LEU A 40 4.67 14.28 0.99
C LEU A 40 4.34 15.58 1.74
N THR A 41 5.32 16.40 2.11
CA THR A 41 5.09 17.61 2.91
C THR A 41 4.19 18.63 2.20
N GLY A 42 4.24 18.70 0.87
CA GLY A 42 3.44 19.62 0.05
C GLY A 42 2.07 19.08 -0.41
N LEU A 43 1.78 17.79 -0.19
CA LEU A 43 0.53 17.19 -0.65
C LEU A 43 -0.67 17.71 0.12
N LYS A 44 -1.85 17.61 -0.49
CA LYS A 44 -3.13 17.93 0.15
C LYS A 44 -4.06 16.73 0.24
N ASP A 45 -3.95 15.78 -0.70
CA ASP A 45 -4.77 14.59 -0.77
C ASP A 45 -4.19 13.46 0.12
N PRO A 46 -4.92 12.99 1.15
CA PRO A 46 -4.50 11.87 1.98
C PRO A 46 -4.41 10.53 1.21
N LEU A 47 -5.21 10.34 0.17
CA LEU A 47 -5.21 9.11 -0.65
C LEU A 47 -3.97 9.05 -1.52
N CYS A 48 -3.55 10.19 -2.08
CA CYS A 48 -2.26 10.31 -2.75
C CYS A 48 -1.09 10.03 -1.79
N ALA A 49 -1.12 10.61 -0.58
CA ALA A 49 -0.10 10.38 0.44
C ALA A 49 -0.01 8.89 0.85
N ALA A 50 -1.14 8.21 1.02
CA ALA A 50 -1.18 6.78 1.32
C ALA A 50 -0.55 5.91 0.19
N SER A 51 -0.69 6.30 -1.09
CA SER A 51 -0.02 5.57 -2.19
C SER A 51 1.50 5.68 -2.14
N VAL A 52 2.02 6.86 -1.78
CA VAL A 52 3.45 7.07 -1.56
C VAL A 52 3.89 6.25 -0.33
N GLY A 53 3.08 6.24 0.73
CA GLY A 53 3.29 5.41 1.92
C GLY A 53 3.33 3.90 1.62
N ALA A 54 2.49 3.41 0.70
CA ALA A 54 2.54 2.03 0.23
C ALA A 54 3.84 1.74 -0.52
N SER A 55 4.33 2.69 -1.31
CA SER A 55 5.64 2.57 -1.96
C SER A 55 6.79 2.52 -0.95
N LEU A 56 6.65 3.19 0.21
CA LEU A 56 7.60 3.09 1.32
C LEU A 56 7.60 1.74 2.05
N SER A 57 6.46 1.02 2.07
CA SER A 57 6.33 -0.21 2.85
C SER A 57 7.07 -1.39 2.24
N ALA A 58 7.17 -1.46 0.91
CA ALA A 58 7.88 -2.53 0.20
C ALA A 58 9.38 -2.65 0.59
N PRO A 59 10.20 -1.59 0.52
CA PRO A 59 11.59 -1.64 0.96
C PRO A 59 11.71 -1.80 2.48
N PHE A 60 10.76 -1.26 3.26
CA PHE A 60 10.75 -1.45 4.71
C PHE A 60 10.60 -2.93 5.11
N ILE A 61 9.63 -3.63 4.51
CA ILE A 61 9.40 -5.06 4.75
C ILE A 61 10.61 -5.87 4.29
N SER A 62 11.14 -5.57 3.10
CA SER A 62 12.33 -6.25 2.58
C SER A 62 13.52 -6.14 3.54
N VAL A 63 13.76 -4.99 4.17
CA VAL A 63 14.88 -4.81 5.11
C VAL A 63 14.63 -5.49 6.46
N THR A 64 13.43 -5.37 7.02
CA THR A 64 13.13 -6.02 8.31
C THR A 64 13.23 -7.53 8.19
N ASP A 65 12.84 -8.07 7.03
CA ASP A 65 12.80 -9.50 6.78
C ASP A 65 14.17 -10.05 6.33
N LEU A 66 14.95 -9.30 5.53
CA LEU A 66 16.27 -9.73 5.06
C LEU A 66 17.39 -9.49 6.07
N MET A 67 17.31 -8.42 6.86
CA MET A 67 18.36 -8.08 7.84
C MET A 67 18.04 -8.54 9.27
N GLY A 68 16.83 -9.07 9.50
CA GLY A 68 16.37 -9.47 10.83
C GLY A 68 16.30 -8.32 11.83
N LEU A 69 16.25 -7.07 11.34
CA LEU A 69 16.15 -5.88 12.19
C LEU A 69 14.70 -5.71 12.66
N PRO A 70 14.45 -5.53 13.97
CA PRO A 70 13.12 -5.20 14.47
C PRO A 70 12.57 -3.92 13.84
N ARG A 71 11.29 -3.97 13.43
CA ARG A 71 10.56 -2.85 12.79
C ARG A 71 10.63 -1.57 13.61
N GLU A 72 10.54 -1.70 14.92
CA GLU A 72 10.63 -0.61 15.89
C GLU A 72 11.95 0.16 15.77
N ILE A 73 13.08 -0.55 15.61
CA ILE A 73 14.41 0.08 15.52
C ILE A 73 14.53 0.91 14.25
N VAL A 74 14.04 0.37 13.14
CA VAL A 74 14.10 1.04 11.83
C VAL A 74 13.26 2.32 11.85
N LEU A 75 12.04 2.26 12.42
CA LEU A 75 11.15 3.41 12.53
C LEU A 75 11.68 4.46 13.53
N ASP A 76 12.23 4.03 14.67
CA ASP A 76 12.90 4.93 15.62
C ASP A 76 14.10 5.65 14.97
N ALA A 77 14.86 4.95 14.11
CA ALA A 77 15.98 5.54 13.41
C ALA A 77 15.55 6.65 12.43
N VAL A 78 14.36 6.54 11.83
CA VAL A 78 13.74 7.59 11.02
C VAL A 78 13.22 8.73 11.89
N ALA A 79 12.53 8.43 13.00
CA ALA A 79 12.02 9.45 13.90
C ALA A 79 13.12 10.37 14.44
N ARG A 80 14.31 9.80 14.74
CA ARG A 80 15.50 10.55 15.17
C ARG A 80 16.02 11.57 14.14
N MET A 81 15.57 11.52 12.90
CA MET A 81 15.90 12.58 11.92
C MET A 81 15.30 13.92 12.32
N GLY A 82 14.16 13.93 13.02
CA GLY A 82 13.54 15.17 13.53
C GLY A 82 13.10 16.16 12.46
N THR A 83 12.90 15.71 11.21
CA THR A 83 12.54 16.56 10.06
C THR A 83 11.05 16.43 9.71
N ALA A 84 10.48 17.45 9.08
CA ALA A 84 9.10 17.43 8.61
C ALA A 84 8.87 16.32 7.56
N GLU A 85 9.87 16.08 6.72
CA GLU A 85 9.87 15.03 5.69
C GLU A 85 9.79 13.63 6.32
N ALA A 86 10.62 13.36 7.33
CA ALA A 86 10.58 12.08 8.04
C ALA A 86 9.24 11.88 8.75
N ARG A 87 8.67 12.93 9.36
CA ARG A 87 7.35 12.86 9.99
C ARG A 87 6.26 12.57 8.96
N ALA A 88 6.27 13.25 7.82
CA ALA A 88 5.32 13.03 6.72
C ALA A 88 5.42 11.60 6.17
N ALA A 89 6.63 11.07 5.99
CA ALA A 89 6.86 9.70 5.54
C ALA A 89 6.34 8.65 6.53
N LEU A 90 6.57 8.83 7.83
CA LEU A 90 6.04 7.92 8.87
C LEU A 90 4.51 7.95 8.91
N LEU A 91 3.89 9.13 8.83
CA LEU A 91 2.44 9.26 8.78
C LEU A 91 1.84 8.65 7.50
N ALA A 92 2.54 8.74 6.37
CA ALA A 92 2.08 8.15 5.11
C ALA A 92 2.20 6.62 5.15
N LEU A 93 3.29 6.09 5.72
CA LEU A 93 3.46 4.66 5.97
C LEU A 93 2.34 4.13 6.87
N ALA A 94 1.99 4.85 7.94
CA ALA A 94 0.86 4.51 8.79
C ALA A 94 -0.46 4.53 8.00
N ALA A 95 -0.72 5.56 7.21
CA ALA A 95 -1.92 5.64 6.37
C ALA A 95 -2.04 4.48 5.37
N ALA A 96 -0.92 3.90 4.94
CA ALA A 96 -0.88 2.80 3.98
C ALA A 96 -0.87 1.39 4.58
N SER A 97 -0.52 1.25 5.86
CA SER A 97 -0.28 -0.05 6.52
C SER A 97 -1.35 -0.38 7.55
N ASP A 98 -1.49 -1.64 7.96
CA ASP A 98 -2.43 -2.07 9.01
C ASP A 98 -1.72 -2.60 10.27
N GLY A 99 -2.49 -2.78 11.34
CA GLY A 99 -2.09 -3.51 12.55
C GLY A 99 -0.84 -2.94 13.24
N GLN A 100 0.18 -3.79 13.42
CA GLN A 100 1.38 -3.43 14.16
C GLN A 100 2.18 -2.34 13.45
N LEU A 101 2.34 -2.40 12.12
CA LEU A 101 3.17 -1.43 11.39
C LEU A 101 2.56 -0.02 11.43
N GLU A 102 1.24 0.07 11.28
CA GLU A 102 0.50 1.32 11.47
C GLU A 102 0.75 1.91 12.86
N THR A 103 0.55 1.10 13.90
CA THR A 103 0.75 1.52 15.30
C THR A 103 2.17 2.01 15.56
N LEU A 104 3.18 1.27 15.07
CA LEU A 104 4.57 1.62 15.28
C LEU A 104 4.95 2.90 14.52
N ALA A 105 4.49 3.06 13.28
CA ALA A 105 4.77 4.24 12.48
C ALA A 105 4.12 5.51 13.09
N LEU A 106 2.88 5.41 13.58
CA LEU A 106 2.21 6.49 14.33
C LEU A 106 2.96 6.84 15.60
N ARG A 107 3.41 5.84 16.37
CA ARG A 107 4.18 6.06 17.60
C ARG A 107 5.51 6.76 17.29
N ALA A 108 6.23 6.32 16.26
CA ALA A 108 7.48 6.93 15.83
C ALA A 108 7.26 8.38 15.35
N ALA A 109 6.16 8.68 14.65
CA ALA A 109 5.83 10.04 14.25
C ALA A 109 5.46 10.94 15.45
N ALA A 110 4.83 10.38 16.48
CA ALA A 110 4.39 11.11 17.68
C ALA A 110 5.54 11.47 18.64
N THR A 111 6.69 10.77 18.57
CA THR A 111 7.89 11.10 19.36
C THR A 111 8.74 12.21 18.73
N MET A 112 8.35 12.72 17.57
CA MET A 112 9.06 13.78 16.88
C MET A 112 8.57 15.15 17.39
N ASP A 113 9.42 15.84 18.15
CA ASP A 113 9.15 17.19 18.67
C ASP A 113 9.21 18.29 17.57
N GLY A 114 9.64 17.93 16.35
CA GLY A 114 9.84 18.85 15.23
C GLY A 114 9.07 18.47 13.96
N GLY A 115 8.81 19.47 13.11
CA GLY A 115 8.10 19.34 11.84
C GLY A 115 6.58 19.31 12.02
N GLY A 116 5.87 20.34 11.57
CA GLY A 116 4.40 20.38 11.63
C GLY A 116 3.77 19.17 10.93
N GLU A 117 2.58 18.75 11.38
CA GLU A 117 1.85 17.72 10.63
C GLU A 117 1.53 18.24 9.23
N PRO A 118 1.73 17.41 8.19
CA PRO A 118 1.32 17.81 6.86
C PRO A 118 -0.22 17.93 6.80
N PRO A 119 -0.76 18.82 5.97
CA PRO A 119 -2.19 19.15 5.98
C PRO A 119 -3.10 17.98 5.62
N TRP A 120 -2.59 16.98 4.89
CA TRP A 120 -3.32 15.76 4.58
C TRP A 120 -3.46 14.80 5.78
N ALA A 121 -2.59 14.88 6.79
CA ALA A 121 -2.58 13.92 7.90
C ALA A 121 -3.83 14.00 8.78
N GLU A 122 -4.42 15.18 8.94
CA GLU A 122 -5.68 15.34 9.63
C GLU A 122 -6.82 14.64 8.87
N VAL A 123 -6.92 14.89 7.57
CA VAL A 123 -7.96 14.28 6.72
C VAL A 123 -7.75 12.76 6.57
N ALA A 124 -6.50 12.29 6.61
CA ALA A 124 -6.19 10.85 6.58
C ALA A 124 -6.77 10.06 7.77
N ARG A 125 -7.19 10.74 8.85
CA ARG A 125 -7.88 10.13 9.99
C ARG A 125 -9.39 10.02 9.78
N GLU A 126 -9.94 10.71 8.79
CA GLU A 126 -11.36 10.64 8.49
C GLU A 126 -11.75 9.24 7.97
N PRO A 127 -12.99 8.78 8.23
CA PRO A 127 -13.44 7.47 7.77
C PRO A 127 -13.39 7.35 6.24
N LEU A 128 -12.82 6.25 5.76
CA LEU A 128 -12.89 5.88 4.35
C LEU A 128 -14.32 5.40 4.01
N ARG A 129 -14.83 5.77 2.84
CA ARG A 129 -16.11 5.28 2.32
C ARG A 129 -15.91 4.61 0.98
N LEU A 130 -16.42 3.40 0.84
CA LEU A 130 -16.55 2.75 -0.47
C LEU A 130 -17.73 3.38 -1.20
N LEU A 131 -17.47 4.00 -2.35
CA LEU A 131 -18.50 4.64 -3.17
C LEU A 131 -19.17 3.63 -4.10
N THR A 132 -18.38 2.80 -4.78
CA THR A 132 -18.90 1.81 -5.73
C THR A 132 -17.85 0.75 -6.06
N THR A 133 -18.33 -0.38 -6.56
CA THR A 133 -17.53 -1.35 -7.30
C THR A 133 -18.15 -1.55 -8.69
N ASP A 134 -17.33 -1.53 -9.73
CA ASP A 134 -17.76 -1.82 -11.09
C ASP A 134 -16.88 -2.93 -11.67
N ARG A 135 -17.52 -4.01 -12.12
CA ARG A 135 -16.84 -5.10 -12.82
C ARG A 135 -17.05 -4.95 -14.32
N LEU A 136 -15.96 -4.99 -15.07
CA LEU A 136 -15.90 -4.78 -16.51
C LEU A 136 -15.28 -6.01 -17.19
N ARG A 137 -15.77 -6.34 -18.39
CA ARG A 137 -15.11 -7.31 -19.28
C ARG A 137 -14.06 -6.58 -20.12
N ASP A 138 -12.85 -7.12 -20.17
CA ASP A 138 -11.78 -6.64 -21.05
C ASP A 138 -12.21 -6.75 -22.52
N ARG A 139 -11.88 -5.73 -23.32
CA ARG A 139 -12.23 -5.67 -24.74
C ARG A 139 -11.39 -6.62 -25.58
N ASP A 140 -10.12 -6.74 -25.23
CA ASP A 140 -9.09 -7.36 -26.05
C ASP A 140 -8.88 -8.82 -25.64
N ASP A 141 -9.26 -9.20 -24.41
CA ASP A 141 -9.24 -10.57 -23.90
C ASP A 141 -10.50 -10.90 -23.10
N ASP A 142 -11.40 -11.71 -23.65
CA ASP A 142 -12.66 -12.09 -23.00
C ASP A 142 -12.49 -12.96 -21.74
N ARG A 143 -11.28 -13.48 -21.50
CA ARG A 143 -10.93 -14.22 -20.28
C ARG A 143 -10.53 -13.28 -19.16
N MET A 144 -10.17 -12.04 -19.48
CA MET A 144 -9.76 -11.05 -18.49
C MET A 144 -10.94 -10.18 -18.07
N GLU A 145 -10.90 -9.77 -16.82
CA GLU A 145 -11.85 -8.83 -16.26
C GLU A 145 -11.12 -7.71 -15.54
N ALA A 146 -11.82 -6.60 -15.37
CA ALA A 146 -11.38 -5.53 -14.51
C ALA A 146 -12.38 -5.21 -13.42
N LEU A 147 -11.84 -4.89 -12.25
CA LEU A 147 -12.59 -4.39 -11.12
C LEU A 147 -12.14 -2.97 -10.84
N ILE A 148 -13.10 -2.06 -10.86
CA ILE A 148 -12.96 -0.68 -10.44
C ILE A 148 -13.52 -0.56 -9.03
N VAL A 149 -12.73 -0.04 -8.10
CA VAL A 149 -13.12 0.18 -6.72
C VAL A 149 -12.91 1.66 -6.39
N ALA A 150 -14.00 2.39 -6.17
CA ALA A 150 -13.94 3.83 -5.92
C ALA A 150 -14.14 4.15 -4.44
N PHE A 151 -13.29 4.99 -3.89
CA PHE A 151 -13.29 5.38 -2.49
C PHE A 151 -13.37 6.89 -2.33
N ARG A 152 -13.81 7.30 -1.14
CA ARG A 152 -13.77 8.70 -0.67
C ARG A 152 -13.19 8.78 0.73
N GLN A 153 -12.36 9.78 0.95
CA GLN A 153 -11.90 10.21 2.28
C GLN A 153 -12.03 11.73 2.41
N GLY A 154 -12.89 12.17 3.33
CA GLY A 154 -13.32 13.56 3.37
C GLY A 154 -13.88 14.03 2.03
N ARG A 155 -13.19 14.99 1.40
CA ARG A 155 -13.54 15.55 0.08
C ARG A 155 -12.79 14.91 -1.10
N TYR A 156 -11.86 13.99 -0.83
CA TYR A 156 -10.97 13.43 -1.84
C TYR A 156 -11.51 12.08 -2.33
N ASP A 157 -11.53 11.91 -3.65
CA ASP A 157 -11.95 10.68 -4.33
C ASP A 157 -10.74 9.98 -4.95
N ALA A 158 -10.72 8.66 -4.93
CA ALA A 158 -9.72 7.87 -5.63
C ALA A 158 -10.30 6.56 -6.16
N VAL A 159 -9.63 5.97 -7.14
CA VAL A 159 -10.05 4.73 -7.79
C VAL A 159 -8.91 3.74 -7.85
N PHE A 160 -9.18 2.48 -7.51
CA PHE A 160 -8.35 1.34 -7.87
C PHE A 160 -8.93 0.66 -9.10
N VAL A 161 -8.05 0.22 -9.99
CA VAL A 161 -8.40 -0.57 -11.17
C VAL A 161 -7.52 -1.79 -11.20
N MET A 162 -8.13 -2.95 -11.05
CA MET A 162 -7.44 -4.23 -11.08
C MET A 162 -7.85 -4.99 -12.31
N ARG A 163 -6.89 -5.39 -13.13
CA ARG A 163 -7.08 -6.30 -14.26
C ARG A 163 -6.61 -7.69 -13.83
N PHE A 164 -7.48 -8.69 -13.90
CA PHE A 164 -7.18 -10.03 -13.41
C PHE A 164 -7.89 -11.12 -14.21
N HIS A 165 -7.36 -12.33 -14.10
CA HIS A 165 -7.98 -13.53 -14.67
C HIS A 165 -8.94 -14.14 -13.62
N PRO A 166 -10.27 -14.18 -13.84
CA PRO A 166 -11.23 -14.53 -12.80
C PRO A 166 -11.13 -15.99 -12.33
N ALA A 167 -10.62 -16.91 -13.16
CA ALA A 167 -10.48 -18.32 -12.77
C ALA A 167 -9.23 -18.62 -11.92
N SER A 168 -8.21 -17.76 -11.98
CA SER A 168 -6.95 -17.95 -11.23
C SER A 168 -6.67 -16.81 -10.27
N LEU A 169 -7.48 -15.75 -10.29
CA LEU A 169 -7.26 -14.52 -9.53
C LEU A 169 -5.84 -13.95 -9.73
N LEU A 170 -5.17 -14.33 -10.83
CA LEU A 170 -3.87 -13.81 -11.19
C LEU A 170 -4.08 -12.36 -11.60
N THR A 171 -3.48 -11.46 -10.83
CA THR A 171 -3.54 -10.04 -11.14
C THR A 171 -2.56 -9.74 -12.24
N ALA A 172 -3.08 -9.33 -13.39
CA ALA A 172 -2.23 -8.87 -14.49
C ALA A 172 -1.73 -7.45 -14.23
N ARG A 173 -2.57 -6.58 -13.63
CA ARG A 173 -2.19 -5.19 -13.34
C ARG A 173 -3.07 -4.56 -12.26
N ILE A 174 -2.50 -3.69 -11.44
CA ILE A 174 -3.24 -2.81 -10.52
C ILE A 174 -2.82 -1.37 -10.77
N LEU A 175 -3.79 -0.49 -10.92
CA LEU A 175 -3.61 0.95 -11.05
C LEU A 175 -4.31 1.64 -9.89
N PHE A 176 -3.64 2.60 -9.28
CA PHE A 176 -4.23 3.52 -8.31
C PHE A 176 -4.28 4.91 -8.91
N LEU A 177 -5.47 5.50 -8.96
CA LEU A 177 -5.74 6.82 -9.53
C LEU A 177 -6.25 7.74 -8.40
N PRO A 178 -5.36 8.49 -7.74
CA PRO A 178 -5.79 9.52 -6.77
C PRO A 178 -6.50 10.67 -7.50
N GLU A 179 -7.25 11.47 -6.74
CA GLU A 179 -8.00 12.63 -7.25
C GLU A 179 -8.93 12.33 -8.44
N THR A 180 -9.33 11.07 -8.59
CA THR A 180 -10.08 10.59 -9.75
C THR A 180 -11.45 10.13 -9.30
N THR A 181 -12.49 10.69 -9.92
CA THR A 181 -13.85 10.22 -9.69
C THR A 181 -14.13 8.95 -10.49
N ARG A 182 -15.03 8.11 -9.99
CA ARG A 182 -15.52 6.93 -10.71
C ARG A 182 -15.98 7.25 -12.14
N SER A 183 -16.72 8.35 -12.32
CA SER A 183 -17.25 8.73 -13.64
C SER A 183 -16.14 9.10 -14.62
N ALA A 184 -15.11 9.83 -14.16
CA ALA A 184 -13.94 10.16 -14.96
C ALA A 184 -13.17 8.89 -15.35
N ALA A 185 -12.89 8.01 -14.39
CA ALA A 185 -12.26 6.72 -14.64
C ALA A 185 -13.03 5.91 -15.69
N LEU A 186 -14.34 5.70 -15.51
CA LEU A 186 -15.17 4.97 -16.46
C LEU A 186 -15.17 5.59 -17.86
N ALA A 187 -15.19 6.93 -17.96
CA ALA A 187 -15.15 7.62 -19.24
C ALA A 187 -13.82 7.40 -19.98
N ASP A 188 -12.69 7.48 -19.27
CA ASP A 188 -11.37 7.23 -19.85
C ASP A 188 -11.25 5.78 -20.36
N PHE A 189 -11.66 4.82 -19.54
CA PHE A 189 -11.64 3.40 -19.84
C PHE A 189 -12.56 2.95 -20.99
N THR A 190 -13.72 3.60 -21.12
CA THR A 190 -14.67 3.28 -22.20
C THR A 190 -14.34 4.02 -23.50
N SER A 191 -13.70 5.18 -23.42
CA SER A 191 -13.27 5.95 -24.60
C SER A 191 -11.95 5.45 -25.20
N GLY A 192 -11.14 4.72 -24.42
CA GLY A 192 -9.83 4.22 -24.85
C GLY A 192 -8.82 5.33 -25.08
N ARG A 193 -8.85 6.38 -24.23
CA ARG A 193 -7.92 7.51 -24.27
C ARG A 193 -7.41 7.82 -22.85
N GLY A 194 -6.12 8.17 -22.72
CA GLY A 194 -5.52 8.73 -21.51
C GLY A 194 -4.44 7.84 -20.86
N ALA A 195 -4.14 8.04 -19.58
CA ALA A 195 -3.22 7.17 -18.80
C ALA A 195 -3.69 5.70 -18.72
N ALA A 196 -4.88 5.43 -19.24
CA ALA A 196 -5.56 4.17 -19.36
C ALA A 196 -5.51 3.55 -20.78
N ASP A 197 -4.66 4.02 -21.69
CA ASP A 197 -4.62 3.56 -23.10
C ASP A 197 -4.46 2.03 -23.26
N SER A 198 -3.94 1.30 -22.26
CA SER A 198 -3.87 -0.17 -22.23
C SER A 198 -5.15 -0.88 -21.74
N TYR A 199 -6.22 -0.14 -21.48
CA TYR A 199 -7.43 -0.60 -20.80
C TYR A 199 -8.66 -0.27 -21.64
N HIS A 200 -8.93 -1.08 -22.65
CA HIS A 200 -10.17 -1.00 -23.38
C HIS A 200 -11.19 -1.95 -22.74
N PHE A 201 -12.32 -1.45 -22.25
CA PHE A 201 -13.37 -2.26 -21.65
C PHE A 201 -14.70 -2.08 -22.38
N THR A 202 -15.39 -3.18 -22.68
CA THR A 202 -16.55 -3.18 -23.58
C THR A 202 -17.90 -3.14 -22.88
N ARG A 203 -18.01 -3.71 -21.67
CA ARG A 203 -19.32 -3.90 -21.02
C ARG A 203 -19.22 -3.97 -19.51
N LYS A 204 -20.09 -3.20 -18.85
CA LYS A 204 -20.38 -3.35 -17.42
C LYS A 204 -21.08 -4.67 -17.18
N LEU A 205 -20.48 -5.54 -16.38
CA LEU A 205 -21.09 -6.78 -15.91
C LEU A 205 -22.11 -6.45 -14.81
N LYS A 206 -23.15 -7.29 -14.68
CA LYS A 206 -24.23 -7.05 -13.70
C LYS A 206 -23.65 -7.10 -12.28
N ILE A 207 -23.91 -6.05 -11.49
CA ILE A 207 -23.37 -5.88 -10.14
C ILE A 207 -24.06 -6.85 -9.18
N THR A 208 -23.28 -7.72 -8.53
CA THR A 208 -23.73 -8.59 -7.42
C THR A 208 -22.67 -8.71 -6.32
N GLU A 209 -21.73 -7.76 -6.22
CA GLU A 209 -20.67 -7.85 -5.22
C GLU A 209 -21.20 -7.43 -3.85
N THR A 210 -21.36 -8.41 -2.96
CA THR A 210 -21.60 -8.20 -1.54
C THR A 210 -20.31 -7.78 -0.83
N ARG A 211 -20.41 -7.39 0.44
CA ARG A 211 -19.25 -7.20 1.31
C ARG A 211 -18.37 -8.45 1.34
N GLU A 212 -18.93 -9.64 1.57
CA GLU A 212 -18.13 -10.87 1.64
C GLU A 212 -17.45 -11.17 0.31
N SER A 213 -18.15 -10.90 -0.79
CA SER A 213 -17.62 -11.03 -2.14
C SER A 213 -16.39 -10.13 -2.33
N MET A 214 -16.49 -8.83 -2.07
CA MET A 214 -15.33 -7.94 -2.26
C MET A 214 -14.10 -8.33 -1.43
N VAL A 215 -14.32 -8.72 -0.18
CA VAL A 215 -13.20 -9.11 0.69
C VAL A 215 -12.61 -10.44 0.24
N GLY A 216 -13.44 -11.43 -0.14
CA GLY A 216 -12.99 -12.72 -0.66
C GLY A 216 -12.16 -12.59 -1.93
N LEU A 217 -12.59 -11.73 -2.87
CA LEU A 217 -11.86 -11.47 -4.11
C LEU A 217 -10.47 -10.87 -3.82
N VAL A 218 -10.40 -9.78 -3.06
CA VAL A 218 -9.12 -9.12 -2.73
C VAL A 218 -8.20 -10.08 -1.96
N GLY A 219 -8.75 -10.93 -1.09
CA GLY A 219 -7.98 -11.96 -0.39
C GLY A 219 -7.43 -13.05 -1.30
N GLY A 220 -8.23 -13.50 -2.26
CA GLY A 220 -7.79 -14.45 -3.29
C GLY A 220 -6.67 -13.85 -4.14
N LEU A 221 -6.84 -12.63 -4.63
CA LEU A 221 -5.80 -11.91 -5.38
C LEU A 221 -4.50 -11.81 -4.56
N LEU A 222 -4.57 -11.46 -3.27
CA LEU A 222 -3.38 -11.38 -2.40
C LEU A 222 -2.66 -12.72 -2.26
N ARG A 223 -3.39 -13.80 -1.97
CA ARG A 223 -2.82 -15.13 -1.79
C ARG A 223 -2.14 -15.64 -3.06
N GLU A 224 -2.78 -15.46 -4.21
CA GLU A 224 -2.23 -15.88 -5.51
C GLU A 224 -0.99 -15.06 -5.88
N ASN A 225 -0.99 -13.75 -5.65
CA ASN A 225 0.20 -12.92 -5.88
C ASN A 225 1.33 -13.27 -4.90
N GLU A 226 1.04 -13.52 -3.62
CA GLU A 226 2.03 -13.96 -2.63
C GLU A 226 2.68 -15.29 -3.05
N LEU A 227 1.88 -16.25 -3.51
CA LEU A 227 2.37 -17.53 -4.02
C LEU A 227 3.25 -17.34 -5.25
N ASN A 228 2.85 -16.49 -6.20
CA ASN A 228 3.68 -16.16 -7.37
C ASN A 228 4.99 -15.45 -7.00
N LEU A 229 4.97 -14.53 -6.03
CA LEU A 229 6.17 -13.85 -5.53
C LEU A 229 7.15 -14.83 -4.86
N ARG A 230 6.63 -15.81 -4.10
CA ARG A 230 7.45 -16.85 -3.47
C ARG A 230 8.05 -17.83 -4.47
N MET A 231 7.34 -18.09 -5.57
CA MET A 231 7.75 -19.03 -6.62
C MET A 231 8.63 -18.38 -7.70
N GLY A 232 8.62 -17.05 -7.83
CA GLY A 232 9.41 -16.29 -8.79
C GLY A 232 10.85 -16.02 -8.36
N ARG A 233 11.80 -16.04 -9.32
CA ARG A 233 13.15 -15.50 -9.12
C ARG A 233 13.11 -13.98 -9.35
N GLY A 234 12.94 -13.21 -8.29
CA GLY A 234 12.90 -11.74 -8.40
C GLY A 234 12.49 -11.00 -7.12
N TYR A 235 12.56 -11.68 -5.98
CA TYR A 235 12.29 -11.08 -4.67
C TYR A 235 13.60 -10.92 -3.89
N PRO A 236 13.86 -9.76 -3.26
CA PRO A 236 13.04 -8.54 -3.32
C PRO A 236 13.09 -7.84 -4.70
N PRO A 237 12.07 -7.03 -5.05
CA PRO A 237 12.13 -6.19 -6.25
C PRO A 237 13.31 -5.21 -6.17
N ASP A 238 13.89 -4.88 -7.32
CA ASP A 238 15.01 -3.95 -7.42
C ASP A 238 14.60 -2.55 -6.94
N LEU A 239 15.33 -2.00 -5.97
CA LEU A 239 15.09 -0.68 -5.38
C LEU A 239 15.21 0.44 -6.42
N ASP A 240 16.02 0.24 -7.48
CA ASP A 240 16.16 1.19 -8.59
C ASP A 240 14.94 1.23 -9.53
N GLN A 241 14.10 0.18 -9.51
CA GLN A 241 12.82 0.17 -10.21
C GLN A 241 11.73 0.90 -9.41
N LEU A 242 11.79 0.83 -8.07
CA LEU A 242 10.84 1.51 -7.19
C LEU A 242 11.04 3.04 -7.15
N SER A 243 12.22 3.54 -7.52
CA SER A 243 12.56 4.97 -7.46
C SER A 243 12.17 5.78 -8.70
N ARG A 244 11.74 5.14 -9.80
CA ARG A 244 11.37 5.80 -11.06
C ARG A 244 9.85 5.94 -11.17
N LEU A 245 9.35 7.04 -10.59
CA LEU A 245 7.96 7.51 -10.70
C LEU A 245 7.54 7.72 -12.17
N ALA A 246 7.02 6.67 -12.81
CA ALA A 246 6.11 6.78 -13.96
C ALA A 246 5.44 5.43 -14.29
N ASP A 247 6.14 4.31 -14.15
CA ASP A 247 5.62 2.98 -14.52
C ASP A 247 5.90 1.97 -13.42
N VAL A 248 4.99 1.87 -12.46
CA VAL A 248 5.05 0.78 -11.47
C VAL A 248 4.01 -0.27 -11.83
N GLU A 249 4.33 -1.08 -12.84
CA GLU A 249 3.63 -2.32 -13.10
C GLU A 249 3.87 -3.27 -11.91
N ILE A 250 2.83 -3.37 -11.05
CA ILE A 250 2.65 -4.38 -10.00
C ILE A 250 3.50 -4.13 -8.74
N VAL A 251 2.91 -3.46 -7.74
CA VAL A 251 3.43 -3.51 -6.35
C VAL A 251 2.43 -4.27 -5.49
N PRO A 252 2.85 -5.36 -4.83
CA PRO A 252 2.10 -5.98 -3.73
C PRO A 252 1.61 -4.96 -2.71
N ALA A 253 2.36 -3.87 -2.52
CA ALA A 253 1.96 -2.74 -1.69
C ALA A 253 0.66 -2.05 -2.12
N VAL A 254 0.35 -1.95 -3.42
CA VAL A 254 -0.92 -1.35 -3.89
C VAL A 254 -2.09 -2.30 -3.60
N LEU A 255 -1.88 -3.61 -3.69
CA LEU A 255 -2.89 -4.59 -3.32
C LEU A 255 -3.12 -4.62 -1.79
N VAL A 256 -2.04 -4.50 -1.01
CA VAL A 256 -2.12 -4.34 0.46
C VAL A 256 -2.84 -3.04 0.83
N LEU A 257 -2.56 -1.94 0.13
CA LEU A 257 -3.25 -0.66 0.31
C LEU A 257 -4.74 -0.80 0.00
N LEU A 258 -5.10 -1.44 -1.11
CA LEU A 258 -6.49 -1.72 -1.44
C LEU A 258 -7.17 -2.55 -0.34
N ARG A 259 -6.50 -3.60 0.14
CA ARG A 259 -6.99 -4.40 1.28
C ARG A 259 -7.26 -3.52 2.50
N LYS A 260 -6.31 -2.67 2.91
CA LYS A 260 -6.50 -1.72 4.01
C LYS A 260 -7.76 -0.88 3.77
N PHE A 261 -7.90 -0.30 2.58
CA PHE A 261 -9.01 0.58 2.27
C PHE A 261 -10.36 -0.13 2.29
N VAL A 262 -10.44 -1.36 1.77
CA VAL A 262 -11.65 -2.19 1.83
C VAL A 262 -12.02 -2.50 3.28
N LEU A 263 -11.05 -2.91 4.11
CA LEU A 263 -11.29 -3.18 5.53
C LEU A 263 -11.79 -1.94 6.26
N SER A 264 -11.13 -0.79 6.08
CA SER A 264 -11.51 0.47 6.71
C SER A 264 -12.90 0.93 6.27
N ALA A 265 -13.22 0.83 4.97
CA ALA A 265 -14.54 1.21 4.46
C ALA A 265 -15.68 0.35 4.99
N TYR A 266 -15.43 -0.93 5.27
CA TYR A 266 -16.42 -1.84 5.83
C TYR A 266 -16.39 -1.92 7.37
N GLY A 267 -15.48 -1.20 8.05
CA GLY A 267 -15.32 -1.24 9.49
C GLY A 267 -14.88 -2.62 10.01
N ILE A 268 -14.02 -3.32 9.27
CA ILE A 268 -13.51 -4.65 9.62
C ILE A 268 -12.19 -4.49 10.38
N GLY A 269 -12.09 -5.09 11.56
CA GLY A 269 -10.92 -4.96 12.45
C GLY A 269 -9.74 -5.85 12.08
N ALA A 270 -10.00 -7.08 11.60
CA ALA A 270 -8.96 -8.01 11.20
C ALA A 270 -9.36 -8.77 9.93
N TRP A 271 -8.36 -9.16 9.14
CA TRP A 271 -8.57 -9.98 7.95
C TRP A 271 -8.88 -11.45 8.30
N ASP A 272 -8.38 -11.93 9.45
CA ASP A 272 -8.65 -13.28 9.96
C ASP A 272 -10.14 -13.52 10.24
N ASP A 273 -10.93 -12.46 10.50
CA ASP A 273 -12.40 -12.54 10.62
C ASP A 273 -13.08 -13.02 9.31
N VAL A 274 -12.32 -13.13 8.21
CA VAL A 274 -12.78 -13.41 6.85
C VAL A 274 -12.18 -14.72 6.31
N ASP A 275 -10.99 -15.11 6.78
CA ASP A 275 -10.29 -16.33 6.33
C ASP A 275 -10.96 -17.64 6.78
N HIS A 276 -12.06 -17.57 7.54
CA HIS A 276 -12.91 -18.72 7.89
C HIS A 276 -14.22 -18.77 7.08
N GLY A 277 -14.43 -17.83 6.16
CA GLY A 277 -15.49 -17.92 5.15
C GLY A 277 -15.10 -18.88 4.02
N PRO A 278 -16.06 -19.62 3.44
CA PRO A 278 -15.76 -20.48 2.30
C PRO A 278 -15.18 -19.65 1.15
N LEU A 279 -14.00 -20.05 0.66
CA LEU A 279 -13.42 -19.62 -0.62
C LEU A 279 -14.26 -20.20 -1.76
N VAL A 280 -15.50 -19.74 -1.89
CA VAL A 280 -16.36 -20.07 -3.03
C VAL A 280 -16.78 -18.75 -3.64
N TRP A 281 -16.07 -18.36 -4.69
CA TRP A 281 -16.54 -17.36 -5.64
C TRP A 281 -17.50 -18.05 -6.62
N PRO A 282 -18.78 -17.67 -6.68
CA PRO A 282 -19.71 -18.20 -7.68
C PRO A 282 -19.40 -17.71 -9.10
#